data_AF-A0A9D9S9S8-F1
#
_entry.id   AF-A0A9D9S9S8-F1
#
_cell.length_a   1.000
_cell.length_b   1.000
_cell.length_c   1.000
_cell.angle_alpha   90.00
_cell.angle_beta   90.00
_cell.angle_gamma   90.00
#
_symmetry.space_group_name_H-M   'P 1'
#
loop_
_entity.id
_entity.type
_entity.pdbx_description
1 polymer ?
#
loop_
_entity_poly.entity_id
_entity_poly.type
_entity_poly.pdbx_seq_one_letter_code
_entity_poly.pdbx_strand_id
1 'polypeptide(L)'
;MLMKFMRVAVLMLLVAGIAGSAFGWDETGHKITAYIAWQRMTPEVREKVVKILLSAPEDSDISTFYLPYGSRSEESRKREYFMLMATWADIIRDKAFPVRAKNYDRGDWHYNNTFWKFENGGVVMIDNMPKTGFAMDKIAEFSTLIRGSAPDAEKAVAIAWLEHLIGDMHQPLHASGKVAPSTPDGDRGGNSFLLTPKGTPRDKQENLHWFWDSIIGRNIPNNDKCDADYIDPIAQDIMRLFPAEKFKDRMLPGDFEAWKKESVKFATTEVYWGVEFFQSPSEKYKKKALEIAQERLALAGYRIGDLFNEVFGSKKAAAASDAIPCKIIRKVMYPITKTSSVKQTLEIALLDLCPTQVASRPMYSFFINGNMVMKEYDVIKTFKTEAEARKYAADNKITDVNF
;
A
#
# COMPACT_ATOMS: atom_id res chain seq x y z
N MET A 1 15.20 65.66 -6.51
CA MET A 1 16.19 64.58 -6.26
C MET A 1 15.55 63.57 -5.31
N LEU A 2 14.58 62.82 -5.84
CA LEU A 2 13.83 61.77 -5.15
C LEU A 2 13.72 60.60 -6.15
N MET A 3 13.68 59.38 -5.64
CA MET A 3 13.65 58.09 -6.35
C MET A 3 15.02 57.50 -6.69
N LYS A 4 15.61 56.77 -5.73
CA LYS A 4 16.55 55.66 -6.02
C LYS A 4 16.85 54.77 -4.79
N PHE A 5 15.83 54.30 -4.07
CA PHE A 5 16.01 53.24 -3.07
C PHE A 5 14.78 52.33 -2.98
N MET A 6 14.55 51.52 -4.02
CA MET A 6 13.61 50.39 -3.93
C MET A 6 13.82 49.37 -5.06
N ARG A 7 14.99 48.73 -5.12
CA ARG A 7 15.22 47.56 -5.99
C ARG A 7 16.25 46.59 -5.38
N VAL A 8 16.07 46.22 -4.12
CA VAL A 8 16.76 45.06 -3.52
C VAL A 8 15.76 44.42 -2.55
N ALA A 9 15.00 43.42 -3.00
CA ALA A 9 14.29 42.39 -2.22
C ALA A 9 13.06 41.81 -2.96
N VAL A 10 13.22 41.22 -4.17
CA VAL A 10 12.16 40.34 -4.74
C VAL A 10 12.78 39.18 -5.56
N LEU A 11 13.94 38.66 -5.19
CA LEU A 11 14.53 37.51 -5.91
C LEU A 11 15.03 36.42 -4.96
N MET A 12 14.20 36.07 -3.97
CA MET A 12 14.31 34.83 -3.19
C MET A 12 12.95 34.43 -2.63
N LEU A 13 11.96 34.17 -3.50
CA LEU A 13 10.69 33.56 -3.10
C LEU A 13 9.97 33.02 -4.35
N LEU A 14 10.51 31.95 -4.94
CA LEU A 14 9.83 31.15 -5.97
C LEU A 14 10.39 29.71 -6.00
N VAL A 15 10.61 29.12 -4.82
CA VAL A 15 10.82 27.67 -4.64
C VAL A 15 9.75 27.12 -3.69
N ALA A 16 8.50 27.54 -3.88
CA ALA A 16 7.37 27.00 -3.15
C ALA A 16 6.38 26.38 -4.15
N GLY A 17 6.19 25.07 -4.01
CA GLY A 17 4.91 24.44 -4.30
C GLY A 17 4.68 23.95 -5.72
N ILE A 18 5.50 23.02 -6.19
CA ILE A 18 4.92 21.86 -6.88
C ILE A 18 5.32 20.65 -6.04
N ALA A 19 4.46 20.33 -5.08
CA ALA A 19 4.35 18.95 -4.64
C ALA A 19 3.98 18.17 -5.89
N GLY A 20 4.95 17.46 -6.47
CA GLY A 20 4.62 16.41 -7.42
C GLY A 20 3.72 15.47 -6.65
N SER A 21 2.46 15.41 -7.06
CA SER A 21 1.53 14.42 -6.55
C SER A 21 2.19 13.06 -6.78
N ALA A 22 2.57 12.40 -5.70
CA ALA A 22 2.85 10.97 -5.74
C ALA A 22 1.49 10.33 -6.04
N PHE A 23 1.26 10.01 -7.31
CA PHE A 23 0.19 9.12 -7.71
C PHE A 23 0.67 7.73 -7.35
N GLY A 24 -0.23 6.89 -6.85
CA GLY A 24 -0.02 5.47 -6.63
C GLY A 24 0.52 4.72 -7.84
N TRP A 25 0.22 3.43 -7.90
CA TRP A 25 0.01 2.89 -9.23
C TRP A 25 -0.89 3.84 -10.04
N ASP A 26 -0.69 3.93 -11.36
CA ASP A 26 -1.63 4.72 -12.15
C ASP A 26 -3.04 4.09 -12.11
N GLU A 27 -3.99 4.74 -12.77
CA GLU A 27 -5.37 4.25 -12.87
C GLU A 27 -5.44 2.76 -13.29
N THR A 28 -4.55 2.32 -14.19
CA THR A 28 -4.50 0.94 -14.66
C THR A 28 -4.11 -0.01 -13.52
N GLY A 29 -3.05 0.30 -12.77
CA GLY A 29 -2.61 -0.57 -11.68
C GLY A 29 -3.59 -0.63 -10.50
N HIS A 30 -4.24 0.47 -10.14
CA HIS A 30 -5.30 0.43 -9.11
C HIS A 30 -6.50 -0.41 -9.54
N LYS A 31 -6.98 -0.26 -10.78
CA LYS A 31 -8.08 -1.08 -11.30
C LYS A 31 -7.71 -2.56 -11.39
N ILE A 32 -6.46 -2.90 -11.74
CA ILE A 32 -5.97 -4.28 -11.71
C ILE A 32 -6.02 -4.84 -10.27
N THR A 33 -5.50 -4.09 -9.31
CA THR A 33 -5.51 -4.46 -7.89
C THR A 33 -6.94 -4.72 -7.40
N ALA A 34 -7.87 -3.82 -7.73
CA ALA A 34 -9.28 -3.94 -7.38
C ALA A 34 -9.97 -5.11 -8.09
N TYR A 35 -9.67 -5.37 -9.36
CA TYR A 35 -10.18 -6.55 -10.07
C TYR A 35 -9.77 -7.84 -9.35
N ILE A 36 -8.49 -7.96 -8.97
CA ILE A 36 -7.97 -9.13 -8.27
C ILE A 36 -8.64 -9.28 -6.89
N ALA A 37 -8.82 -8.17 -6.17
CA ALA A 37 -9.56 -8.15 -4.91
C ALA A 37 -11.02 -8.60 -5.09
N TRP A 38 -11.70 -8.12 -6.13
CA TRP A 38 -13.05 -8.57 -6.48
C TRP A 38 -13.09 -10.08 -6.70
N GLN A 39 -12.18 -10.63 -7.50
CA GLN A 39 -12.11 -12.08 -7.72
C GLN A 39 -11.86 -12.87 -6.44
N ARG A 40 -11.12 -12.30 -5.49
CA ARG A 40 -10.81 -12.91 -4.20
C ARG A 40 -11.99 -12.86 -3.20
N MET A 41 -12.85 -11.84 -3.29
CA MET A 41 -14.02 -11.72 -2.42
C MET A 41 -15.09 -12.79 -2.72
N THR A 42 -15.78 -13.25 -1.68
CA THR A 42 -16.99 -14.08 -1.85
C THR A 42 -18.14 -13.25 -2.44
N PRO A 43 -19.12 -13.88 -3.12
CA PRO A 43 -20.29 -13.17 -3.65
C PRO A 43 -21.06 -12.37 -2.59
N GLU A 44 -21.24 -12.91 -1.38
CA GLU A 44 -21.89 -12.21 -0.27
C GLU A 44 -21.15 -10.92 0.12
N VAL A 45 -19.82 -10.99 0.19
CA VAL A 45 -18.97 -9.85 0.56
C VAL A 45 -19.00 -8.79 -0.53
N ARG A 46 -18.97 -9.18 -1.81
CA ARG A 46 -19.10 -8.25 -2.95
C ARG A 46 -20.38 -7.43 -2.86
N GLU A 47 -21.52 -8.10 -2.64
CA GLU A 47 -22.82 -7.43 -2.50
C GLU A 47 -22.84 -6.45 -1.33
N LYS A 48 -22.29 -6.87 -0.18
CA LYS A 48 -22.26 -6.05 1.03
C LYS A 48 -21.37 -4.82 0.85
N VAL A 49 -20.19 -4.98 0.27
CA VAL A 49 -19.26 -3.87 -0.01
C VAL A 49 -19.89 -2.88 -0.99
N VAL A 50 -20.49 -3.35 -2.09
CA VAL A 50 -21.18 -2.48 -3.04
C VAL A 50 -22.32 -1.70 -2.37
N LYS A 51 -23.12 -2.36 -1.54
CA LYS A 51 -24.21 -1.69 -0.81
C LYS A 51 -23.70 -0.59 0.12
N ILE A 52 -22.60 -0.84 0.83
CA ILE A 52 -21.95 0.16 1.69
C ILE A 52 -21.46 1.33 0.84
N LEU A 53 -20.73 1.06 -0.25
CA LEU A 53 -20.22 2.09 -1.16
C LEU A 53 -21.35 2.96 -1.72
N LEU A 54 -22.51 2.38 -2.07
CA LEU A 54 -23.68 3.14 -2.54
C LEU A 54 -24.32 4.03 -1.47
N SER A 55 -23.97 3.84 -0.19
CA SER A 55 -24.42 4.65 0.94
C SER A 55 -23.48 5.82 1.26
N ALA A 56 -22.46 6.06 0.42
CA ALA A 56 -21.50 7.14 0.62
C ALA A 56 -22.17 8.52 0.68
N PRO A 57 -21.58 9.49 1.41
CA PRO A 57 -22.03 10.88 1.41
C PRO A 57 -22.10 11.44 -0.02
N GLU A 58 -23.13 12.23 -0.32
CA GLU A 58 -23.32 12.84 -1.65
C GLU A 58 -22.11 13.67 -2.08
N ASP A 59 -21.50 14.40 -1.14
CA ASP A 59 -20.33 15.27 -1.40
C ASP A 59 -19.02 14.50 -1.70
N SER A 60 -19.02 13.17 -1.54
CA SER A 60 -17.92 12.30 -1.94
C SER A 60 -17.96 11.91 -3.42
N ASP A 61 -19.12 12.04 -4.07
CA ASP A 61 -19.43 11.55 -5.41
C ASP A 61 -19.24 10.03 -5.62
N ILE A 62 -18.90 9.25 -4.59
CA ILE A 62 -18.64 7.80 -4.71
C ILE A 62 -19.82 7.08 -5.40
N SER A 63 -21.05 7.30 -4.92
CA SER A 63 -22.23 6.62 -5.46
C SER A 63 -22.57 7.01 -6.90
N THR A 64 -22.06 8.15 -7.38
CA THR A 64 -22.31 8.66 -8.74
C THR A 64 -21.58 7.86 -9.82
N PHE A 65 -20.51 7.14 -9.44
CA PHE A 65 -19.76 6.28 -10.35
C PHE A 65 -20.48 4.96 -10.64
N TYR A 66 -21.53 4.61 -9.88
CA TYR A 66 -22.31 3.40 -10.17
C TYR A 66 -23.35 3.68 -11.25
N LEU A 67 -23.31 2.90 -12.33
CA LEU A 67 -24.29 2.95 -13.41
C LEU A 67 -25.36 1.85 -13.18
N PRO A 68 -26.57 2.19 -12.70
CA PRO A 68 -27.60 1.20 -12.39
C PRO A 68 -28.26 0.58 -13.62
N TYR A 69 -28.03 1.13 -14.81
CA TYR A 69 -28.54 0.64 -16.08
C TYR A 69 -27.42 0.53 -17.11
N GLY A 70 -27.56 -0.39 -18.06
CA GLY A 70 -26.59 -0.59 -19.13
C GLY A 70 -26.74 -1.96 -19.80
N SER A 71 -26.02 -2.18 -20.89
CA SER A 71 -26.01 -3.46 -21.63
C SER A 71 -25.20 -4.55 -20.92
N ARG A 72 -24.38 -4.19 -19.93
CA ARG A 72 -23.55 -5.09 -19.13
C ARG A 72 -24.36 -5.72 -18.01
N SER A 73 -24.04 -6.97 -17.65
CA SER A 73 -24.66 -7.65 -16.50
C SER A 73 -24.46 -6.84 -15.21
N GLU A 74 -25.38 -7.03 -14.26
CA GLU A 74 -25.29 -6.36 -12.95
C GLU A 74 -23.97 -6.67 -12.25
N GLU A 75 -23.55 -7.93 -12.22
CA GLU A 75 -22.24 -8.35 -11.68
C GLU A 75 -21.06 -7.61 -12.31
N SER A 76 -21.06 -7.43 -13.63
CA SER A 76 -19.99 -6.70 -14.31
C SER A 76 -20.00 -5.22 -13.95
N ARG A 77 -21.19 -4.59 -13.86
CA ARG A 77 -21.32 -3.18 -13.45
C ARG A 77 -20.88 -2.96 -12.01
N LYS A 78 -21.20 -3.89 -11.11
CA LYS A 78 -20.73 -3.86 -9.72
C LYS A 78 -19.21 -4.02 -9.62
N ARG A 79 -18.62 -4.93 -10.39
CA ARG A 79 -17.16 -5.09 -10.48
C ARG A 79 -16.49 -3.82 -11.01
N GLU A 80 -16.99 -3.29 -12.13
CA GLU A 80 -16.46 -2.07 -12.77
C GLU A 80 -16.56 -0.87 -11.81
N TYR A 81 -17.67 -0.75 -11.07
CA TYR A 81 -17.83 0.25 -10.02
C TYR A 81 -16.82 0.08 -8.88
N PHE A 82 -16.65 -1.13 -8.36
CA PHE A 82 -15.63 -1.43 -7.35
C PHE A 82 -14.23 -1.08 -7.85
N MET A 83 -13.89 -1.41 -9.09
CA MET A 83 -12.61 -1.04 -9.70
C MET A 83 -12.36 0.47 -9.76
N LEU A 84 -13.39 1.27 -9.99
CA LEU A 84 -13.31 2.73 -9.95
C LEU A 84 -13.07 3.28 -8.54
N MET A 85 -13.49 2.57 -7.49
CA MET A 85 -13.27 3.03 -6.11
C MET A 85 -11.80 3.04 -5.73
N ALA A 86 -11.02 2.09 -6.25
CA ALA A 86 -9.57 2.09 -6.09
C ALA A 86 -8.87 3.29 -6.73
N THR A 87 -9.53 4.06 -7.61
CA THR A 87 -8.95 5.27 -8.24
C THR A 87 -9.55 6.56 -7.69
N TRP A 88 -10.60 6.45 -6.87
CA TRP A 88 -11.36 7.59 -6.35
C TRP A 88 -10.47 8.61 -5.62
N ALA A 89 -9.53 8.15 -4.78
CA ALA A 89 -8.63 9.01 -4.01
C ALA A 89 -7.70 9.90 -4.88
N ASP A 90 -7.45 9.51 -6.14
CA ASP A 90 -6.75 10.36 -7.10
C ASP A 90 -7.70 11.27 -7.89
N ILE A 91 -8.90 10.78 -8.23
CA ILE A 91 -9.93 11.55 -8.95
C ILE A 91 -10.44 12.74 -8.12
N ILE A 92 -10.54 12.59 -6.80
CA ILE A 92 -11.02 13.66 -5.91
C ILE A 92 -10.12 14.90 -5.87
N ARG A 93 -8.89 14.82 -6.38
CA ARG A 93 -7.95 15.95 -6.47
C ARG A 93 -8.35 16.98 -7.54
N ASP A 94 -9.31 16.64 -8.40
CA ASP A 94 -9.80 17.54 -9.43
C ASP A 94 -10.46 18.79 -8.83
N LYS A 95 -9.80 19.93 -9.03
CA LYS A 95 -10.23 21.24 -8.51
C LYS A 95 -11.51 21.77 -9.17
N ALA A 96 -11.98 21.14 -10.25
CA ALA A 96 -13.31 21.41 -10.80
C ALA A 96 -14.44 21.01 -9.82
N PHE A 97 -14.16 20.13 -8.86
CA PHE A 97 -15.09 19.67 -7.81
C PHE A 97 -14.62 20.14 -6.43
N PRO A 98 -14.73 21.44 -6.10
CA PRO A 98 -14.05 22.04 -4.95
C PRO A 98 -14.54 21.52 -3.59
N VAL A 99 -15.81 21.10 -3.47
CA VAL A 99 -16.35 20.52 -2.23
C VAL A 99 -15.69 19.16 -1.97
N ARG A 100 -15.73 18.28 -2.98
CA ARG A 100 -15.10 16.95 -2.93
C ARG A 100 -13.60 17.04 -2.66
N ALA A 101 -12.89 17.90 -3.40
CA ALA A 101 -11.47 18.13 -3.20
C ALA A 101 -11.17 18.65 -1.78
N LYS A 102 -11.89 19.67 -1.31
CA LYS A 102 -11.70 20.21 0.04
C LYS A 102 -11.93 19.15 1.13
N ASN A 103 -13.00 18.37 1.00
CA ASN A 103 -13.42 17.46 2.06
C ASN A 103 -12.57 16.19 2.09
N TYR A 104 -12.16 15.69 0.92
CA TYR A 104 -11.58 14.36 0.78
C TYR A 104 -10.14 14.33 0.27
N ASP A 105 -9.60 15.33 -0.45
CA ASP A 105 -8.22 15.29 -0.96
C ASP A 105 -7.19 15.32 0.18
N ARG A 106 -6.30 14.31 0.21
CA ARG A 106 -5.28 14.13 1.22
C ARG A 106 -3.98 13.59 0.60
N GLY A 107 -3.27 14.46 -0.12
CA GLY A 107 -2.05 14.07 -0.83
C GLY A 107 -0.95 13.42 0.03
N ASP A 108 -0.88 13.70 1.33
CA ASP A 108 0.07 13.08 2.25
C ASP A 108 -0.36 11.69 2.74
N TRP A 109 -1.56 11.21 2.38
CA TRP A 109 -1.99 9.86 2.74
C TRP A 109 -1.49 8.80 1.78
N HIS A 110 -1.04 9.15 0.58
CA HIS A 110 -0.70 8.18 -0.47
C HIS A 110 0.66 7.49 -0.30
N TYR A 111 1.47 7.92 0.67
CA TYR A 111 2.81 7.37 0.86
C TYR A 111 3.15 7.27 2.35
N ASN A 112 4.21 6.53 2.65
CA ASN A 112 4.81 6.48 3.97
C ASN A 112 6.29 6.12 3.85
N ASN A 113 7.17 7.12 3.84
CA ASN A 113 8.57 6.89 3.50
C ASN A 113 9.34 6.22 4.64
N THR A 114 10.17 5.24 4.27
CA THR A 114 11.36 4.85 5.01
C THR A 114 12.58 5.42 4.29
N PHE A 115 13.43 6.12 5.03
CA PHE A 115 14.61 6.78 4.45
C PHE A 115 15.83 5.89 4.48
N TRP A 116 16.64 5.98 3.43
CA TRP A 116 17.86 5.21 3.25
C TRP A 116 18.80 5.89 2.26
N LYS A 117 20.08 5.51 2.24
CA LYS A 117 21.08 6.01 1.28
C LYS A 117 21.97 4.88 0.77
N PHE A 118 22.64 5.13 -0.35
CA PHE A 118 23.79 4.34 -0.74
C PHE A 118 25.04 4.84 -0.02
N GLU A 119 25.77 3.91 0.59
CA GLU A 119 27.05 4.18 1.24
C GLU A 119 27.96 2.97 1.06
N ASN A 120 29.20 3.18 0.60
CA ASN A 120 30.20 2.13 0.38
C ASN A 120 29.71 0.93 -0.46
N GLY A 121 28.87 1.20 -1.48
CA GLY A 121 28.32 0.16 -2.36
C GLY A 121 27.16 -0.65 -1.75
N GLY A 122 26.68 -0.29 -0.55
CA GLY A 122 25.55 -0.92 0.12
C GLY A 122 24.45 0.07 0.48
N VAL A 123 23.34 -0.45 1.00
CA VAL A 123 22.19 0.33 1.50
C VAL A 123 22.31 0.52 3.00
N VAL A 124 22.14 1.75 3.46
CA VAL A 124 22.09 2.12 4.88
C VAL A 124 20.76 2.81 5.17
N MET A 125 20.01 2.28 6.13
CA MET A 125 18.75 2.88 6.61
C MET A 125 19.04 4.14 7.45
N ILE A 126 18.17 5.14 7.38
CA ILE A 126 18.32 6.40 8.12
C ILE A 126 17.10 6.58 9.03
N ASP A 127 17.29 6.34 10.33
CA ASP A 127 16.19 6.32 11.30
C ASP A 127 15.84 7.72 11.85
N ASN A 128 16.73 8.70 11.72
CA ASN A 128 16.59 10.05 12.30
C ASN A 128 15.97 11.08 11.33
N MET A 129 15.23 10.62 10.32
CA MET A 129 14.53 11.51 9.38
C MET A 129 13.10 11.80 9.88
N PRO A 130 12.54 12.99 9.59
CA PRO A 130 11.14 13.28 9.90
C PRO A 130 10.20 12.24 9.29
N LYS A 131 9.18 11.82 10.04
CA LYS A 131 8.11 10.97 9.49
C LYS A 131 7.41 11.75 8.38
N THR A 132 7.29 11.15 7.20
CA THR A 132 6.55 11.73 6.08
C THR A 132 5.54 10.72 5.54
N GLY A 133 4.35 11.21 5.25
CA GLY A 133 3.25 10.42 4.70
C GLY A 133 2.53 9.57 5.74
N PHE A 134 1.22 9.39 5.57
CA PHE A 134 0.31 8.79 6.54
C PHE A 134 -0.39 7.52 6.03
N ALA A 135 0.04 6.94 4.90
CA ALA A 135 -0.62 5.78 4.31
C ALA A 135 -0.83 4.63 5.31
N MET A 136 0.21 4.29 6.08
CA MET A 136 0.13 3.22 7.07
C MET A 136 -0.82 3.54 8.21
N ASP A 137 -0.80 4.78 8.70
CA ASP A 137 -1.70 5.24 9.75
C ASP A 137 -3.16 5.23 9.27
N LYS A 138 -3.39 5.53 7.99
CA LYS A 138 -4.74 5.58 7.41
C LYS A 138 -5.27 4.21 7.03
N ILE A 139 -4.43 3.31 6.51
CA ILE A 139 -4.80 1.90 6.34
C ILE A 139 -5.21 1.29 7.69
N ALA A 140 -4.45 1.60 8.75
CA ALA A 140 -4.73 1.20 10.13
C ALA A 140 -6.09 1.71 10.65
N GLU A 141 -6.30 3.02 10.53
CA GLU A 141 -7.50 3.73 10.95
C GLU A 141 -8.74 3.24 10.18
N PHE A 142 -8.68 3.20 8.86
CA PHE A 142 -9.81 2.77 8.03
C PHE A 142 -10.13 1.29 8.20
N SER A 143 -9.12 0.43 8.37
CA SER A 143 -9.34 -0.99 8.69
C SER A 143 -10.09 -1.16 10.01
N THR A 144 -9.79 -0.31 11.01
CA THR A 144 -10.54 -0.28 12.27
C THR A 144 -11.96 0.21 12.06
N LEU A 145 -12.14 1.31 11.31
CA LEU A 145 -13.44 1.91 11.04
C LEU A 145 -14.40 0.92 10.37
N ILE A 146 -13.95 0.20 9.33
CA ILE A 146 -14.81 -0.74 8.61
C ILE A 146 -15.21 -1.98 9.43
N ARG A 147 -14.38 -2.34 10.42
CA ARG A 147 -14.66 -3.44 11.37
C ARG A 147 -15.60 -3.04 12.50
N GLY A 148 -15.64 -1.75 12.83
CA GLY A 148 -16.45 -1.21 13.90
C GLY A 148 -17.93 -1.05 13.54
N SER A 149 -18.65 -0.36 14.41
CA SER A 149 -20.06 -0.01 14.24
C SER A 149 -20.27 1.35 13.56
N ALA A 150 -19.25 1.88 12.87
CA ALA A 150 -19.36 3.13 12.13
C ALA A 150 -20.51 3.05 11.10
N PRO A 151 -21.21 4.17 10.82
CA PRO A 151 -22.24 4.23 9.80
C PRO A 151 -21.72 3.80 8.42
N ASP A 152 -22.58 3.20 7.60
CA ASP A 152 -22.19 2.72 6.27
C ASP A 152 -21.65 3.85 5.38
N ALA A 153 -22.14 5.09 5.54
CA ALA A 153 -21.62 6.25 4.84
C ALA A 153 -20.13 6.53 5.13
N GLU A 154 -19.71 6.43 6.40
CA GLU A 154 -18.29 6.58 6.77
C GLU A 154 -17.47 5.39 6.29
N LYS A 155 -18.03 4.18 6.38
CA LYS A 155 -17.39 2.97 5.86
C LYS A 155 -17.17 3.02 4.36
N ALA A 156 -18.09 3.62 3.60
CA ALA A 156 -17.95 3.77 2.15
C ALA A 156 -16.68 4.55 1.78
N VAL A 157 -16.45 5.69 2.42
CA VAL A 157 -15.25 6.50 2.22
C VAL A 157 -13.99 5.75 2.65
N ALA A 158 -14.06 5.03 3.78
CA ALA A 158 -12.96 4.22 4.28
C ALA A 158 -12.61 3.05 3.34
N ILE A 159 -13.60 2.39 2.73
CA ILE A 159 -13.40 1.31 1.76
C ILE A 159 -12.67 1.87 0.52
N ALA A 160 -13.14 2.97 -0.06
CA ALA A 160 -12.51 3.59 -1.23
C ALA A 160 -11.04 3.98 -0.94
N TRP A 161 -10.78 4.56 0.25
CA TRP A 161 -9.41 4.83 0.69
C TRP A 161 -8.58 3.55 0.91
N LEU A 162 -9.14 2.50 1.51
CA LEU A 162 -8.41 1.25 1.74
C LEU A 162 -8.00 0.58 0.42
N GLU A 163 -8.89 0.52 -0.56
CA GLU A 163 -8.58 -0.02 -1.89
C GLU A 163 -7.40 0.72 -2.51
N HIS A 164 -7.41 2.06 -2.45
CA HIS A 164 -6.36 2.90 -2.99
C HIS A 164 -5.04 2.74 -2.23
N LEU A 165 -5.05 2.98 -0.91
CA LEU A 165 -3.83 3.02 -0.09
C LEU A 165 -3.13 1.66 0.00
N ILE A 166 -3.88 0.56 0.00
CA ILE A 166 -3.25 -0.77 -0.03
C ILE A 166 -2.56 -0.97 -1.39
N GLY A 167 -3.15 -0.50 -2.49
CA GLY A 167 -2.48 -0.42 -3.79
C GLY A 167 -1.17 0.38 -3.74
N ASP A 168 -1.23 1.62 -3.24
CA ASP A 168 -0.08 2.53 -3.10
C ASP A 168 1.05 1.88 -2.31
N MET A 169 0.73 1.32 -1.14
CA MET A 169 1.75 0.73 -0.28
C MET A 169 2.40 -0.52 -0.89
N HIS A 170 1.85 -1.08 -1.96
CA HIS A 170 2.49 -2.14 -2.74
C HIS A 170 3.38 -1.62 -3.86
N GLN A 171 3.28 -0.35 -4.24
CA GLN A 171 4.23 0.34 -5.11
C GLN A 171 5.51 0.66 -4.29
N PRO A 172 6.68 0.07 -4.61
CA PRO A 172 7.89 0.21 -3.80
C PRO A 172 8.31 1.65 -3.44
N LEU A 173 8.11 2.59 -4.36
CA LEU A 173 8.50 3.99 -4.23
C LEU A 173 7.55 4.82 -3.33
N HIS A 174 6.33 4.34 -3.05
CA HIS A 174 5.44 4.96 -2.05
C HIS A 174 5.88 4.70 -0.62
N ALA A 175 6.78 3.72 -0.41
CA ALA A 175 7.32 3.38 0.89
C ALA A 175 8.75 3.89 1.10
N SER A 176 9.33 4.65 0.17
CA SER A 176 10.78 4.88 0.09
C SER A 176 11.13 6.35 -0.09
N GLY A 177 12.07 6.85 0.72
CA GLY A 177 12.73 8.15 0.51
C GLY A 177 14.24 7.98 0.38
N LYS A 178 14.78 7.91 -0.86
CA LYS A 178 16.22 7.74 -1.04
C LYS A 178 16.93 9.07 -0.83
N VAL A 179 17.88 9.11 0.09
CA VAL A 179 18.70 10.27 0.42
C VAL A 179 20.00 10.24 -0.39
N ALA A 180 20.35 11.39 -0.95
CA ALA A 180 21.61 11.63 -1.66
C ALA A 180 22.06 13.09 -1.43
N PRO A 181 23.30 13.47 -1.76
CA PRO A 181 23.75 14.86 -1.62
C PRO A 181 22.86 15.88 -2.35
N SER A 182 22.23 15.49 -3.46
CA SER A 182 21.28 16.32 -4.21
C SER A 182 19.85 16.31 -3.65
N THR A 183 19.53 15.35 -2.78
CA THR A 183 18.19 15.13 -2.19
C THR A 183 18.34 14.82 -0.69
N PRO A 184 18.82 15.77 0.14
CA PRO A 184 19.08 15.53 1.55
C PRO A 184 17.82 15.16 2.34
N ASP A 185 16.65 15.64 1.91
CA ASP A 185 15.34 15.36 2.51
C ASP A 185 14.67 14.11 1.92
N GLY A 186 15.40 13.34 1.10
CA GLY A 186 14.87 12.24 0.30
C GLY A 186 14.41 12.67 -1.10
N ASP A 187 14.43 11.75 -2.05
CA ASP A 187 14.11 11.99 -3.46
C ASP A 187 12.62 11.91 -3.79
N ARG A 188 11.77 12.02 -2.77
CA ARG A 188 10.30 12.04 -2.87
C ARG A 188 9.78 10.78 -3.58
N GLY A 189 10.26 9.60 -3.18
CA GLY A 189 9.89 8.34 -3.81
C GLY A 189 10.35 8.25 -5.27
N GLY A 190 11.53 8.77 -5.61
CA GLY A 190 12.02 8.75 -6.98
C GLY A 190 11.41 9.81 -7.90
N ASN A 191 10.53 10.69 -7.42
CA ASN A 191 10.04 11.83 -8.20
C ASN A 191 11.19 12.80 -8.56
N SER A 192 12.21 12.88 -7.72
CA SER A 192 13.42 13.66 -8.00
C SER A 192 14.47 12.89 -8.82
N PHE A 193 14.21 11.61 -9.16
CA PHE A 193 15.11 10.79 -9.97
C PHE A 193 14.71 10.84 -11.44
N LEU A 194 15.41 11.64 -12.24
CA LEU A 194 15.07 11.84 -13.66
C LEU A 194 15.63 10.72 -14.55
N LEU A 195 14.84 10.27 -15.53
CA LEU A 195 15.18 9.19 -16.47
C LEU A 195 15.42 9.68 -17.91
N THR A 196 15.22 10.96 -18.17
CA THR A 196 15.46 11.57 -19.49
C THR A 196 16.81 12.26 -19.53
N PRO A 197 17.47 12.37 -20.70
CA PRO A 197 18.74 13.06 -20.84
C PRO A 197 18.77 14.45 -20.19
N LYS A 198 19.95 14.85 -19.69
CA LYS A 198 20.14 16.17 -19.09
C LYS A 198 19.83 17.25 -20.14
N GLY A 199 18.97 18.20 -19.78
CA GLY A 199 18.54 19.27 -20.67
C GLY A 199 17.24 18.97 -21.43
N THR A 200 16.63 17.79 -21.27
CA THR A 200 15.27 17.53 -21.76
C THR A 200 14.30 18.58 -21.20
N PRO A 201 13.46 19.21 -22.05
CA PRO A 201 12.44 20.16 -21.62
C PRO A 201 11.56 19.59 -20.51
N ARG A 202 11.16 20.44 -19.55
CA ARG A 202 10.46 20.02 -18.33
C ARG A 202 9.18 19.21 -18.60
N ASP A 203 8.44 19.59 -19.63
CA ASP A 203 7.21 18.94 -20.11
C ASP A 203 7.44 17.54 -20.71
N LYS A 204 8.69 17.20 -21.02
CA LYS A 204 9.11 15.90 -21.58
C LYS A 204 9.98 15.10 -20.61
N GLN A 205 10.17 15.59 -19.38
CA GLN A 205 10.95 14.86 -18.38
C GLN A 205 10.13 13.73 -17.79
N GLU A 206 10.74 12.55 -17.74
CA GLU A 206 10.21 11.41 -17.01
C GLU A 206 11.03 11.22 -15.73
N ASN A 207 10.38 10.79 -14.66
CA ASN A 207 11.03 10.42 -13.41
C ASN A 207 10.77 8.95 -13.06
N LEU A 208 11.55 8.43 -12.12
CA LEU A 208 11.50 7.02 -11.73
C LEU A 208 10.16 6.64 -11.11
N HIS A 209 9.55 7.53 -10.31
CA HIS A 209 8.24 7.30 -9.70
C HIS A 209 7.18 7.04 -10.77
N TRP A 210 7.01 8.00 -11.66
CA TRP A 210 6.03 7.91 -12.74
C TRP A 210 6.27 6.72 -13.67
N PHE A 211 7.54 6.35 -13.90
CA PHE A 211 7.88 5.15 -14.66
C PHE A 211 7.34 3.87 -14.00
N TRP A 212 7.44 3.76 -12.67
CA TRP A 212 6.90 2.62 -11.91
C TRP A 212 5.38 2.65 -11.84
N ASP A 213 4.76 3.79 -11.58
CA ASP A 213 3.30 3.93 -11.50
C ASP A 213 2.61 3.46 -12.78
N SER A 214 3.19 3.82 -13.92
CA SER A 214 2.65 3.55 -15.25
C SER A 214 3.26 2.31 -15.94
N ILE A 215 3.89 1.42 -15.18
CA ILE A 215 4.64 0.28 -15.73
C ILE A 215 3.78 -0.65 -16.57
N ILE A 216 2.49 -0.85 -16.23
CA ILE A 216 1.60 -1.69 -17.01
C ILE A 216 1.32 -1.06 -18.37
N GLY A 217 0.81 0.17 -18.41
CA GLY A 217 0.48 0.86 -19.67
C GLY A 217 1.69 1.07 -20.59
N ARG A 218 2.89 1.20 -20.03
CA ARG A 218 4.15 1.27 -20.79
C ARG A 218 4.52 -0.04 -21.49
N ASN A 219 4.15 -1.18 -20.91
CA ASN A 219 4.52 -2.49 -21.45
C ASN A 219 3.36 -3.16 -22.22
N ILE A 220 2.12 -2.79 -21.92
CA ILE A 220 0.91 -3.33 -22.53
C ILE A 220 0.05 -2.14 -22.92
N PRO A 221 0.16 -1.58 -24.14
CA PRO A 221 -0.64 -0.43 -24.55
C PRO A 221 -2.14 -0.75 -24.60
N ASN A 222 -2.96 0.18 -24.12
CA ASN A 222 -4.43 0.03 -24.10
C ASN A 222 -5.03 -0.05 -25.51
N ASN A 223 -4.57 0.80 -26.45
CA ASN A 223 -5.09 0.90 -27.81
C ASN A 223 -6.61 1.17 -27.86
N ASP A 224 -7.07 2.17 -27.09
CA ASP A 224 -8.45 2.67 -27.03
C ASP A 224 -9.51 1.61 -26.65
N LYS A 225 -9.11 0.58 -25.89
CA LYS A 225 -10.02 -0.41 -25.33
C LYS A 225 -10.69 0.12 -24.07
N CYS A 226 -11.90 -0.36 -23.83
CA CYS A 226 -12.56 -0.18 -22.55
C CYS A 226 -11.85 -1.00 -21.45
N ASP A 227 -12.09 -0.66 -20.17
CA ASP A 227 -11.48 -1.37 -19.04
C ASP A 227 -11.72 -2.89 -19.10
N ALA A 228 -12.92 -3.33 -19.47
CA ALA A 228 -13.24 -4.76 -19.52
C ALA A 228 -12.41 -5.53 -20.58
N ASP A 229 -11.99 -4.89 -21.66
CA ASP A 229 -11.19 -5.52 -22.72
C ASP A 229 -9.68 -5.34 -22.51
N TYR A 230 -9.30 -4.49 -21.55
CA TYR A 230 -7.91 -4.15 -21.26
C TYR A 230 -7.47 -4.64 -19.88
N ILE A 231 -8.14 -4.20 -18.80
CA ILE A 231 -7.80 -4.51 -17.41
C ILE A 231 -8.07 -5.97 -17.07
N ASP A 232 -9.29 -6.46 -17.34
CA ASP A 232 -9.70 -7.83 -16.97
C ASP A 232 -8.72 -8.92 -17.45
N PRO A 233 -8.35 -9.00 -18.75
CA PRO A 233 -7.41 -10.03 -19.20
C PRO A 233 -6.00 -9.87 -18.60
N ILE A 234 -5.52 -8.63 -18.40
CA ILE A 234 -4.21 -8.39 -17.76
C ILE A 234 -4.24 -8.87 -16.31
N ALA A 235 -5.29 -8.55 -15.56
CA ALA A 235 -5.43 -8.96 -14.17
C ALA A 235 -5.54 -10.49 -14.04
N GLN A 236 -6.29 -11.15 -14.93
CA GLN A 236 -6.35 -12.62 -14.99
C GLN A 236 -4.98 -13.25 -15.29
N ASP A 237 -4.21 -12.68 -16.21
CA ASP A 237 -2.85 -13.14 -16.50
C ASP A 237 -1.91 -12.94 -15.31
N ILE A 238 -2.00 -11.80 -14.61
CA ILE A 238 -1.26 -11.54 -13.38
C ILE A 238 -1.60 -12.59 -12.32
N MET A 239 -2.89 -12.88 -12.09
CA MET A 239 -3.32 -13.93 -11.14
C MET A 239 -2.81 -15.32 -11.52
N ARG A 240 -2.72 -15.63 -12.82
CA ARG A 240 -2.17 -16.90 -13.32
C ARG A 240 -0.65 -17.00 -13.09
N LEU A 241 0.08 -15.91 -13.29
CA LEU A 241 1.53 -15.84 -13.05
C LEU A 241 1.87 -15.87 -11.55
N PHE A 242 1.05 -15.21 -10.75
CA PHE A 242 1.23 -15.01 -9.31
C PHE A 242 0.00 -15.47 -8.53
N PRO A 243 -0.31 -16.79 -8.51
CA PRO A 243 -1.47 -17.29 -7.79
C PRO A 243 -1.33 -17.08 -6.28
N ALA A 244 -2.45 -16.85 -5.59
CA ALA A 244 -2.49 -16.51 -4.17
C ALA A 244 -1.72 -17.51 -3.28
N GLU A 245 -1.69 -18.79 -3.66
CA GLU A 245 -0.99 -19.86 -2.95
C GLU A 245 0.52 -19.61 -2.83
N LYS A 246 1.13 -18.89 -3.79
CA LYS A 246 2.55 -18.48 -3.70
C LYS A 246 2.81 -17.50 -2.56
N PHE A 247 1.78 -16.81 -2.10
CA PHE A 247 1.87 -15.77 -1.09
C PHE A 247 1.31 -16.18 0.26
N LYS A 248 0.86 -17.43 0.48
CA LYS A 248 0.21 -17.88 1.73
C LYS A 248 0.90 -17.38 3.02
N ASP A 249 2.22 -17.34 2.97
CA ASP A 249 3.16 -16.96 4.03
C ASP A 249 3.31 -15.44 4.25
N ARG A 250 2.68 -14.64 3.38
CA ARG A 250 2.73 -13.17 3.31
C ARG A 250 1.32 -12.55 3.32
N MET A 251 0.28 -13.37 3.46
CA MET A 251 -1.12 -12.97 3.32
C MET A 251 -1.80 -12.58 4.64
N LEU A 252 -1.07 -12.59 5.77
CA LEU A 252 -1.62 -12.26 7.08
C LEU A 252 -2.31 -10.88 7.07
N PRO A 253 -3.64 -10.81 7.28
CA PRO A 253 -4.34 -9.55 7.33
C PRO A 253 -3.87 -8.71 8.51
N GLY A 254 -3.67 -7.41 8.29
CA GLY A 254 -3.34 -6.46 9.35
C GLY A 254 -1.85 -6.25 9.63
N ASP A 255 -0.93 -7.09 9.14
CA ASP A 255 0.52 -6.86 9.30
C ASP A 255 1.03 -5.80 8.30
N PHE A 256 0.50 -4.59 8.44
CA PHE A 256 0.76 -3.49 7.53
C PHE A 256 2.25 -3.13 7.51
N GLU A 257 2.95 -3.21 8.65
CA GLU A 257 4.39 -2.95 8.72
C GLU A 257 5.21 -3.96 7.90
N ALA A 258 4.84 -5.24 7.87
CA ALA A 258 5.47 -6.19 6.96
C ALA A 258 5.23 -5.82 5.48
N TRP A 259 4.03 -5.35 5.12
CA TRP A 259 3.73 -4.95 3.74
C TRP A 259 4.60 -3.78 3.29
N LYS A 260 4.79 -2.79 4.18
CA LYS A 260 5.71 -1.66 3.96
C LYS A 260 7.15 -2.14 3.81
N LYS A 261 7.63 -3.02 4.70
CA LYS A 261 9.00 -3.57 4.64
C LYS A 261 9.29 -4.29 3.34
N GLU A 262 8.31 -5.00 2.78
CA GLU A 262 8.44 -5.61 1.45
C GLU A 262 8.66 -4.55 0.36
N SER A 263 7.88 -3.46 0.35
CA SER A 263 8.07 -2.35 -0.59
C SER A 263 9.43 -1.68 -0.44
N VAL A 264 9.86 -1.41 0.79
CA VAL A 264 11.20 -0.86 1.07
C VAL A 264 12.31 -1.80 0.57
N LYS A 265 12.14 -3.11 0.74
CA LYS A 265 13.08 -4.11 0.23
C LYS A 265 13.19 -4.03 -1.29
N PHE A 266 12.07 -4.05 -2.02
CA PHE A 266 12.10 -3.88 -3.47
C PHE A 266 12.73 -2.56 -3.89
N ALA A 267 12.41 -1.46 -3.19
CA ALA A 267 13.01 -0.15 -3.45
C ALA A 267 14.55 -0.22 -3.35
N THR A 268 15.04 -0.80 -2.25
CA THR A 268 16.46 -0.83 -1.89
C THR A 268 17.29 -1.87 -2.63
N THR A 269 16.69 -2.95 -3.15
CA THR A 269 17.44 -4.05 -3.82
C THR A 269 17.18 -4.15 -5.32
N GLU A 270 16.06 -3.63 -5.83
CA GLU A 270 15.69 -3.78 -7.24
C GLU A 270 15.47 -2.41 -7.91
N VAL A 271 14.63 -1.55 -7.33
CA VAL A 271 14.15 -0.34 -8.02
C VAL A 271 15.28 0.63 -8.36
N TYR A 272 16.18 0.93 -7.43
CA TYR A 272 17.28 1.87 -7.68
C TYR A 272 18.55 1.20 -8.23
N TRP A 273 18.51 -0.10 -8.53
CA TRP A 273 19.65 -0.83 -9.09
C TRP A 273 19.49 -1.03 -10.60
N GLY A 274 20.56 -0.78 -11.36
CA GLY A 274 20.53 -0.91 -12.82
C GLY A 274 19.79 0.23 -13.55
N VAL A 275 19.63 1.36 -12.87
CA VAL A 275 19.05 2.61 -13.39
C VAL A 275 19.96 3.78 -13.00
N GLU A 276 20.15 4.72 -13.92
CA GLU A 276 21.05 5.87 -13.75
C GLU A 276 20.31 7.19 -13.96
N PHE A 277 20.76 8.21 -13.23
CA PHE A 277 20.17 9.54 -13.31
C PHE A 277 20.41 10.13 -14.72
N PHE A 278 19.36 10.74 -15.29
CA PHE A 278 19.31 11.24 -16.66
C PHE A 278 19.48 10.18 -17.77
N GLN A 279 19.24 8.90 -17.48
CA GLN A 279 19.31 7.83 -18.47
C GLN A 279 18.02 7.03 -18.55
N SER A 280 17.59 6.73 -19.77
CA SER A 280 16.41 5.91 -19.99
C SER A 280 16.69 4.48 -19.55
N PRO A 281 15.76 3.82 -18.84
CA PRO A 281 15.97 2.46 -18.37
C PRO A 281 16.21 1.48 -19.52
N SER A 282 17.11 0.53 -19.31
CA SER A 282 17.35 -0.56 -20.27
C SER A 282 16.14 -1.49 -20.39
N GLU A 283 16.00 -2.21 -21.51
CA GLU A 283 14.96 -3.22 -21.68
C GLU A 283 15.00 -4.32 -20.60
N LYS A 284 16.20 -4.67 -20.14
CA LYS A 284 16.39 -5.60 -19.01
C LYS A 284 15.74 -5.06 -17.73
N TYR A 285 15.94 -3.78 -17.43
CA TYR A 285 15.32 -3.12 -16.28
C TYR A 285 13.80 -3.05 -16.43
N LYS A 286 13.29 -2.62 -17.59
CA LYS A 286 11.84 -2.55 -17.86
C LYS A 286 11.13 -3.88 -17.65
N LYS A 287 11.69 -4.97 -18.18
CA LYS A 287 11.14 -6.33 -17.99
C LYS A 287 11.14 -6.74 -16.52
N LYS A 288 12.21 -6.42 -15.77
CA LYS A 288 12.30 -6.75 -14.35
C LYS A 288 11.32 -5.93 -13.51
N ALA A 289 11.18 -4.64 -13.80
CA ALA A 289 10.22 -3.76 -13.16
C ALA A 289 8.78 -4.23 -13.39
N LEU A 290 8.44 -4.64 -14.62
CA LEU A 290 7.13 -5.22 -14.93
C LEU A 290 6.85 -6.49 -14.12
N GLU A 291 7.80 -7.43 -14.06
CA GLU A 291 7.64 -8.67 -13.27
C GLU A 291 7.38 -8.37 -11.78
N ILE A 292 8.15 -7.46 -11.20
CA ILE A 292 7.98 -7.03 -9.80
C ILE A 292 6.61 -6.36 -9.62
N ALA A 293 6.24 -5.44 -10.50
CA ALA A 293 4.97 -4.74 -10.43
C ALA A 293 3.78 -5.71 -10.50
N GLN A 294 3.81 -6.69 -11.40
CA GLN A 294 2.78 -7.73 -11.48
C GLN A 294 2.69 -8.55 -10.18
N GLU A 295 3.82 -8.92 -9.56
CA GLU A 295 3.82 -9.58 -8.25
C GLU A 295 3.16 -8.70 -7.17
N ARG A 296 3.52 -7.41 -7.14
CA ARG A 296 3.02 -6.45 -6.14
C ARG A 296 1.53 -6.16 -6.30
N LEU A 297 1.05 -5.99 -7.54
CA LEU A 297 -0.36 -5.80 -7.87
C LEU A 297 -1.20 -7.02 -7.47
N ALA A 298 -0.71 -8.23 -7.76
CA ALA A 298 -1.38 -9.47 -7.35
C ALA A 298 -1.53 -9.54 -5.83
N LEU A 299 -0.42 -9.32 -5.11
CA LEU A 299 -0.38 -9.39 -3.66
C LEU A 299 -1.27 -8.31 -3.00
N ALA A 300 -1.28 -7.09 -3.54
CA ALA A 300 -2.17 -6.03 -3.07
C ALA A 300 -3.65 -6.44 -3.21
N GLY A 301 -4.04 -6.94 -4.39
CA GLY A 301 -5.41 -7.34 -4.67
C GLY A 301 -5.87 -8.48 -3.76
N TYR A 302 -5.03 -9.49 -3.57
CA TYR A 302 -5.36 -10.57 -2.64
C TYR A 302 -5.52 -10.07 -1.20
N ARG A 303 -4.62 -9.20 -0.73
CA ARG A 303 -4.68 -8.64 0.63
C ARG A 303 -5.95 -7.82 0.88
N ILE A 304 -6.38 -7.03 -0.11
CA ILE A 304 -7.66 -6.29 -0.05
C ILE A 304 -8.83 -7.26 0.00
N GLY A 305 -8.86 -8.25 -0.90
CA GLY A 305 -9.94 -9.23 -0.94
C GLY A 305 -10.06 -10.06 0.34
N ASP A 306 -8.95 -10.49 0.92
CA ASP A 306 -8.92 -11.21 2.19
C ASP A 306 -9.32 -10.31 3.37
N LEU A 307 -8.88 -9.05 3.40
CA LEU A 307 -9.34 -8.06 4.38
C LEU A 307 -10.87 -7.91 4.33
N PHE A 308 -11.46 -7.68 3.15
CA PHE A 308 -12.90 -7.50 3.02
C PHE A 308 -13.69 -8.78 3.30
N ASN A 309 -13.18 -9.95 2.93
CA ASN A 309 -13.76 -11.23 3.32
C ASN A 309 -13.77 -11.39 4.85
N GLU A 310 -12.68 -11.04 5.53
CA GLU A 310 -12.57 -11.13 6.99
C GLU A 310 -13.51 -10.17 7.71
N VAL A 311 -13.65 -8.95 7.20
CA VAL A 311 -14.44 -7.88 7.80
C VAL A 311 -15.93 -8.10 7.58
N PHE A 312 -16.33 -8.41 6.35
CA PHE A 312 -17.74 -8.38 5.94
C PHE A 312 -18.37 -9.75 5.78
N GLY A 313 -17.57 -10.82 5.71
CA GLY A 313 -18.07 -12.19 5.60
C GLY A 313 -18.77 -12.66 6.87
N SER A 314 -19.64 -13.66 6.71
CA SER A 314 -20.33 -14.30 7.81
C SER A 314 -19.33 -15.01 8.75
N LYS A 315 -19.10 -14.45 9.95
CA LYS A 315 -18.28 -15.09 10.99
C LYS A 315 -18.94 -16.40 11.44
N LYS A 316 -18.26 -17.54 11.29
CA LYS A 316 -18.48 -18.63 12.27
C LYS A 316 -18.03 -18.09 13.61
N ALA A 317 -18.96 -17.95 14.55
CA ALA A 317 -18.71 -17.37 15.86
C ALA A 317 -17.63 -18.18 16.63
N ALA A 318 -16.38 -17.75 16.54
CA ALA A 318 -15.40 -17.98 17.58
C ALA A 318 -15.49 -16.78 18.52
N ALA A 319 -15.83 -17.01 19.78
CA ALA A 319 -15.97 -15.98 20.80
C ALA A 319 -14.68 -15.15 20.90
N ALA A 320 -14.72 -13.89 20.50
CA ALA A 320 -13.62 -12.96 20.71
C ALA A 320 -13.58 -12.59 22.20
N SER A 321 -12.46 -12.86 22.86
CA SER A 321 -12.18 -12.35 24.21
C SER A 321 -11.68 -10.91 24.10
N ASP A 322 -12.10 -10.04 25.00
CA ASP A 322 -11.73 -8.62 25.04
C ASP A 322 -10.26 -8.34 25.43
N ALA A 323 -9.48 -9.37 25.75
CA ALA A 323 -8.09 -9.24 26.20
C ALA A 323 -7.09 -9.67 25.10
N ILE A 324 -6.03 -8.86 24.88
CA ILE A 324 -4.87 -9.30 24.10
C ILE A 324 -4.14 -10.37 24.93
N PRO A 325 -4.06 -11.63 24.48
CA PRO A 325 -3.26 -12.63 25.16
C PRO A 325 -1.80 -12.18 25.14
N CYS A 326 -1.12 -12.15 26.29
CA CYS A 326 0.29 -11.74 26.34
C CYS A 326 1.23 -12.72 25.61
N LYS A 327 0.79 -13.94 25.33
CA LYS A 327 1.57 -14.96 24.63
C LYS A 327 0.76 -15.53 23.47
N ILE A 328 1.29 -15.41 22.26
CA ILE A 328 0.67 -16.00 21.06
C ILE A 328 1.70 -16.75 20.25
N ILE A 329 1.24 -17.71 19.44
CA ILE A 329 2.10 -18.31 18.44
C ILE A 329 1.66 -17.84 17.05
N ARG A 330 2.61 -17.28 16.31
CA ARG A 330 2.44 -16.75 14.95
C ARG A 330 3.63 -17.11 14.08
N LYS A 331 3.39 -17.11 12.77
CA LYS A 331 4.44 -17.17 11.79
C LYS A 331 4.95 -15.75 11.52
N VAL A 332 6.21 -15.48 11.85
CA VAL A 332 6.82 -14.13 11.78
C VAL A 332 8.17 -14.18 11.11
N MET A 333 8.59 -13.07 10.50
CA MET A 333 9.94 -12.94 9.96
C MET A 333 10.92 -12.60 11.08
N TYR A 334 11.91 -13.47 11.31
CA TYR A 334 12.95 -13.34 12.34
C TYR A 334 14.34 -13.61 11.70
N PRO A 335 15.43 -12.90 12.07
CA PRO A 335 15.60 -11.93 13.16
C PRO A 335 15.64 -10.46 12.71
N ILE A 336 15.05 -9.58 13.53
CA ILE A 336 15.16 -8.11 13.38
C ILE A 336 16.35 -7.67 14.23
N THR A 337 17.57 -7.82 13.71
CA THR A 337 18.78 -7.22 14.27
C THR A 337 19.01 -5.84 13.64
N LYS A 338 19.61 -4.89 14.39
CA LYS A 338 20.04 -3.57 13.88
C LYS A 338 20.99 -3.66 12.67
N THR A 339 21.58 -4.83 12.41
CA THR A 339 22.44 -5.11 11.26
C THR A 339 21.70 -5.99 10.24
N SER A 340 21.64 -5.54 8.98
CA SER A 340 20.90 -6.16 7.87
C SER A 340 21.48 -7.49 7.34
N SER A 341 22.37 -8.12 8.11
CA SER A 341 23.22 -9.22 7.61
C SER A 341 22.69 -10.64 7.85
N VAL A 342 21.62 -10.81 8.64
CA VAL A 342 21.05 -12.15 8.90
C VAL A 342 19.87 -12.42 7.97
N LYS A 343 19.90 -13.58 7.29
CA LYS A 343 18.84 -14.06 6.40
C LYS A 343 17.53 -14.18 7.18
N GLN A 344 16.56 -13.30 6.90
CA GLN A 344 15.24 -13.33 7.52
C GLN A 344 14.47 -14.55 6.99
N THR A 345 14.16 -15.48 7.89
CA THR A 345 13.33 -16.65 7.61
C THR A 345 11.99 -16.49 8.29
N LEU A 346 10.96 -16.94 7.59
CA LEU A 346 9.63 -17.00 8.15
C LEU A 346 9.57 -18.20 9.11
N GLU A 347 9.50 -17.93 10.41
CA GLU A 347 9.54 -18.93 11.47
C GLU A 347 8.26 -18.91 12.28
N ILE A 348 7.87 -20.09 12.78
CA ILE A 348 6.79 -20.19 13.75
C ILE A 348 7.37 -19.81 15.11
N ALA A 349 6.86 -18.74 15.71
CA ALA A 349 7.40 -18.18 16.93
C ALA A 349 6.33 -17.92 17.99
N LEU A 350 6.70 -18.17 19.25
CA LEU A 350 6.01 -17.68 20.42
C LEU A 350 6.41 -16.21 20.65
N LEU A 351 5.42 -15.33 20.56
CA LEU A 351 5.58 -13.89 20.78
C LEU A 351 5.17 -13.53 22.21
N ASP A 352 5.93 -12.67 22.87
CA ASP A 352 5.54 -11.93 24.09
C ASP A 352 5.03 -10.55 23.70
N LEU A 353 3.77 -10.25 23.98
CA LEU A 353 3.10 -9.00 23.63
C LEU A 353 2.94 -8.04 24.81
N CYS A 354 3.39 -8.46 25.99
CA CYS A 354 3.33 -7.67 27.22
C CYS A 354 4.72 -7.55 27.85
N PRO A 355 5.76 -7.15 27.10
CA PRO A 355 7.09 -7.14 27.65
C PRO A 355 7.26 -6.09 28.74
N THR A 356 8.10 -6.39 29.72
CA THR A 356 8.33 -5.55 30.90
C THR A 356 9.41 -4.48 30.70
N GLN A 357 10.03 -4.37 29.52
CA GLN A 357 11.11 -3.43 29.24
C GLN A 357 10.87 -2.63 27.95
N VAL A 358 11.23 -1.35 27.99
CA VAL A 358 11.05 -0.41 26.88
C VAL A 358 12.26 -0.47 25.96
N ALA A 359 12.10 -1.06 24.76
CA ALA A 359 13.08 -1.02 23.69
C ALA A 359 12.35 -0.97 22.34
N SER A 360 12.92 -0.30 21.34
CA SER A 360 12.37 -0.27 19.97
C SER A 360 12.29 -1.68 19.39
N ARG A 361 11.07 -2.19 19.22
CA ARG A 361 10.76 -3.57 18.88
C ARG A 361 9.82 -3.66 17.68
N PRO A 362 9.74 -4.83 17.03
CA PRO A 362 8.74 -5.10 16.02
C PRO A 362 7.33 -5.01 16.65
N MET A 363 6.36 -4.52 15.90
CA MET A 363 4.97 -4.48 16.34
C MET A 363 4.15 -5.56 15.64
N TYR A 364 3.17 -6.10 16.35
CA TYR A 364 2.13 -6.96 15.83
C TYR A 364 0.78 -6.27 16.04
N SER A 365 -0.08 -6.32 15.04
CA SER A 365 -1.41 -5.73 15.08
C SER A 365 -2.46 -6.76 15.49
N PHE A 366 -3.33 -6.38 16.42
CA PHE A 366 -4.50 -7.16 16.85
C PHE A 366 -5.75 -6.40 16.48
N PHE A 367 -6.82 -7.12 16.18
CA PHE A 367 -8.16 -6.54 16.15
C PHE A 367 -8.95 -7.07 17.35
N ILE A 368 -9.25 -6.20 18.33
CA ILE A 368 -10.14 -6.51 19.45
C ILE A 368 -11.39 -5.66 19.31
N ASN A 369 -12.54 -6.31 19.24
CA ASN A 369 -13.84 -5.63 19.10
C ASN A 369 -13.85 -4.63 17.94
N GLY A 370 -13.16 -4.99 16.85
CA GLY A 370 -13.00 -4.15 15.66
C GLY A 370 -11.94 -3.06 15.76
N ASN A 371 -11.37 -2.80 16.93
CA ASN A 371 -10.30 -1.82 17.11
C ASN A 371 -8.92 -2.44 16.88
N MET A 372 -8.12 -1.82 16.00
CA MET A 372 -6.74 -2.25 15.85
C MET A 372 -5.88 -1.75 17.02
N VAL A 373 -5.25 -2.68 17.72
CA VAL A 373 -4.28 -2.40 18.77
C VAL A 373 -2.92 -2.92 18.31
N MET A 374 -1.94 -2.02 18.24
CA MET A 374 -0.56 -2.38 17.95
C MET A 374 0.15 -2.71 19.26
N LYS A 375 0.82 -3.86 19.31
CA LYS A 375 1.65 -4.27 20.45
C LYS A 375 3.05 -4.58 19.97
N GLU A 376 4.04 -3.98 20.63
CA GLU A 376 5.41 -4.44 20.54
C GLU A 376 5.50 -5.89 20.99
N TYR A 377 6.38 -6.66 20.35
CA TYR A 377 6.61 -8.03 20.75
C TYR A 377 8.08 -8.41 20.86
N ASP A 378 8.35 -9.38 21.74
CA ASP A 378 9.59 -10.17 21.73
C ASP A 378 9.32 -11.57 21.20
N VAL A 379 10.32 -12.18 20.57
CA VAL A 379 10.29 -13.62 20.27
C VAL A 379 10.85 -14.38 21.47
N ILE A 380 9.99 -15.11 22.18
CA ILE A 380 10.40 -15.96 23.31
C ILE A 380 11.02 -17.26 22.81
N LYS A 381 10.43 -17.86 21.77
CA LYS A 381 10.80 -19.20 21.29
C LYS A 381 10.40 -19.37 19.83
N THR A 382 11.19 -20.11 19.06
CA THR A 382 10.82 -20.54 17.70
C THR A 382 10.61 -22.05 17.63
N PHE A 383 9.86 -22.49 16.62
CA PHE A 383 9.47 -23.88 16.40
C PHE A 383 9.80 -24.29 14.97
N LYS A 384 10.24 -25.53 14.78
CA LYS A 384 10.59 -26.04 13.45
C LYS A 384 9.36 -26.50 12.68
N THR A 385 8.31 -26.92 13.39
CA THR A 385 7.07 -27.43 12.79
C THR A 385 5.83 -26.89 13.51
N GLU A 386 4.72 -26.84 12.79
CA GLU A 386 3.41 -26.52 13.39
C GLU A 386 3.02 -27.50 14.48
N ALA A 387 3.40 -28.78 14.35
CA ALA A 387 3.10 -29.80 15.36
C ALA A 387 3.81 -29.51 16.69
N GLU A 388 5.09 -29.13 16.64
CA GLU A 388 5.85 -28.70 17.83
C GLU A 388 5.23 -27.47 18.48
N ALA A 389 4.85 -26.48 17.65
CA ALA A 389 4.23 -25.26 18.12
C ALA A 389 2.86 -25.51 18.77
N ARG A 390 1.99 -26.32 18.15
CA ARG A 390 0.69 -26.70 18.73
C ARG A 390 0.84 -27.52 20.00
N LYS A 391 1.80 -28.44 20.06
CA LYS A 391 2.10 -29.20 21.28
C LYS A 391 2.54 -28.26 22.41
N TYR A 392 3.50 -27.38 22.12
CA TYR A 392 3.96 -26.40 23.11
C TYR A 392 2.82 -25.50 23.58
N ALA A 393 1.95 -25.06 22.67
CA ALA A 393 0.79 -24.26 23.03
C ALA A 393 -0.15 -25.00 23.98
N ALA A 394 -0.46 -26.27 23.70
CA ALA A 394 -1.27 -27.11 24.57
C ALA A 394 -0.62 -27.28 25.96
N ASP A 395 0.67 -27.60 26.00
CA ASP A 395 1.44 -27.80 27.24
C ASP A 395 1.50 -26.51 28.09
N ASN A 396 1.44 -25.33 27.46
CA ASN A 396 1.58 -24.03 28.10
C ASN A 396 0.27 -23.22 28.16
N LYS A 397 -0.88 -23.84 27.84
CA LYS A 397 -2.21 -23.20 27.83
C LYS A 397 -2.28 -21.92 26.97
N ILE A 398 -1.55 -21.91 25.85
CA ILE A 398 -1.62 -20.82 24.87
C ILE A 398 -2.77 -21.15 23.92
N THR A 399 -3.84 -20.37 23.99
CA THR A 399 -5.07 -20.61 23.22
C THR A 399 -5.03 -19.95 21.84
N ASP A 400 -4.16 -18.95 21.65
CA ASP A 400 -4.07 -18.19 20.43
C ASP A 400 -2.86 -18.63 19.57
N VAL A 401 -3.14 -19.57 18.67
CA VAL A 401 -2.16 -20.20 17.78
C VAL A 401 -2.67 -20.12 16.34
N ASN A 402 -1.93 -19.41 15.49
CA ASN A 402 -2.21 -19.29 14.06
C ASN A 402 -0.90 -19.29 13.27
N PHE A 403 -0.87 -19.87 12.08
CA PHE A 403 0.36 -20.06 11.29
C PHE A 403 0.25 -19.47 9.90
#